data_AF-A0A838W047-F1
#
_entry.id   AF-A0A838W047-F1
#
_cell.length_a   1.000
_cell.length_b   1.000
_cell.length_c   1.000
_cell.angle_alpha   90.00
_cell.angle_beta   90.00
_cell.angle_gamma   90.00
#
_symmetry.space_group_name_H-M   'P 1'
#
loop_
_entity.id
_entity.type
_entity.pdbx_description
1 polymer ?
#
loop_
_entity_poly.entity_id
_entity_poly.type
_entity_poly.pdbx_seq_one_letter_code
_entity_poly.pdbx_strand_id
1 'polypeptide(L)'
;MANNVNENDYRLGENVNRRKSTASAILIGIGLAGLIDIIIFHAILQWHHTSSNIIIPNTIESLQMNLVHDGAFLAFSLIITIAGIILLWNASSSNNKNSLLSNKRSFMGFILIGFGGFNVIEGIINHHLLEMHHVIDVANPLAFDITFLVVGGLAFLVTGSILLRSGKPQLKS
;
A
#
# COMPACT_ATOMS: atom_id res chain seq x y z
N MET A 1 -14.57 46.28 -12.24
CA MET A 1 -13.62 45.31 -12.79
C MET A 1 -13.78 44.01 -12.00
N ALA A 2 -14.58 43.08 -12.49
CA ALA A 2 -14.71 41.77 -11.86
C ALA A 2 -13.45 40.97 -12.18
N ASN A 3 -12.75 40.49 -11.14
CA ASN A 3 -11.59 39.63 -11.26
C ASN A 3 -11.98 38.39 -12.05
N ASN A 4 -11.53 38.33 -13.30
CA ASN A 4 -11.64 37.17 -14.17
C ASN A 4 -10.57 36.17 -13.71
N VAL A 5 -10.72 35.64 -12.49
CA VAL A 5 -9.89 34.53 -12.02
C VAL A 5 -10.17 33.39 -12.98
N ASN A 6 -9.15 33.01 -13.72
CA ASN A 6 -9.27 32.20 -14.92
C ASN A 6 -9.83 30.83 -14.53
N GLU A 7 -10.94 30.40 -15.14
CA GLU A 7 -11.57 29.10 -14.89
C GLU A 7 -10.56 27.93 -15.03
N ASN A 8 -9.54 28.14 -15.87
CA ASN A 8 -8.40 27.23 -16.05
C ASN A 8 -7.55 27.05 -14.77
N ASP A 9 -7.34 28.10 -13.98
CA ASP A 9 -6.52 28.04 -12.75
C ASP A 9 -7.24 27.22 -11.66
N TYR A 10 -8.56 27.37 -11.57
CA TYR A 10 -9.39 26.56 -10.66
C TYR A 10 -9.34 25.08 -11.02
N ARG A 11 -9.51 24.75 -12.31
CA ARG A 11 -9.46 23.36 -12.79
C ARG A 11 -8.07 22.73 -12.60
N LEU A 12 -7.00 23.51 -12.76
CA LEU A 12 -5.65 23.03 -12.52
C LEU A 12 -5.43 22.71 -11.03
N GLY A 13 -5.82 23.63 -10.15
CA GLY A 13 -5.73 23.45 -8.68
C GLY A 13 -6.55 22.26 -8.17
N GLU A 14 -7.76 22.07 -8.69
CA GLU A 14 -8.61 20.92 -8.33
C GLU A 14 -7.97 19.58 -8.75
N ASN A 15 -7.43 19.51 -9.97
CA ASN A 15 -6.73 18.31 -10.47
C ASN A 15 -5.49 17.97 -9.64
N VAL A 16 -4.68 18.98 -9.28
CA VAL A 16 -3.49 18.78 -8.44
C VAL A 16 -3.90 18.24 -7.06
N ASN A 17 -4.91 18.82 -6.44
CA ASN A 17 -5.40 18.37 -5.13
C ASN A 17 -6.01 16.96 -5.18
N ARG A 18 -6.71 16.62 -6.25
CA ARG A 18 -7.26 15.28 -6.47
C ARG A 18 -6.15 14.25 -6.61
N ARG A 19 -5.11 14.55 -7.40
CA ARG A 19 -3.92 13.68 -7.55
C ARG A 19 -3.19 13.47 -6.23
N LYS A 20 -3.00 14.53 -5.44
CA LYS A 20 -2.40 14.45 -4.10
C LYS A 20 -3.20 13.55 -3.17
N SER A 21 -4.53 13.66 -3.18
CA SER A 21 -5.41 12.82 -2.34
C SER A 21 -5.44 11.35 -2.78
N THR A 22 -5.39 11.08 -4.08
CA THR A 22 -5.24 9.71 -4.59
C THR A 22 -3.88 9.13 -4.20
N ALA A 23 -2.80 9.88 -4.44
CA ALA A 23 -1.44 9.45 -4.10
C ALA A 23 -1.30 9.19 -2.60
N SER A 24 -1.87 10.06 -1.75
CA SER A 24 -1.83 9.87 -0.30
C SER A 24 -2.49 8.55 0.12
N ALA A 25 -3.67 8.25 -0.42
CA ALA A 25 -4.39 7.01 -0.10
C ALA A 25 -3.61 5.76 -0.55
N ILE A 26 -3.06 5.77 -1.77
CA ILE A 26 -2.27 4.66 -2.29
C ILE A 26 -1.01 4.44 -1.46
N LEU A 27 -0.25 5.50 -1.13
CA LEU A 27 0.97 5.39 -0.32
C LEU A 27 0.66 4.89 1.10
N ILE A 28 -0.43 5.35 1.71
CA ILE A 28 -0.90 4.80 2.99
C ILE A 28 -1.19 3.31 2.86
N GLY A 29 -1.87 2.88 1.79
CA GLY A 29 -2.14 1.47 1.52
C GLY A 29 -0.88 0.62 1.39
N ILE A 30 0.09 1.09 0.60
CA ILE A 30 1.39 0.42 0.41
C ILE A 30 2.13 0.31 1.74
N GLY A 31 2.24 1.43 2.46
CA GLY A 31 2.93 1.46 3.75
C GLY A 31 2.27 0.56 4.80
N LEU A 32 0.93 0.55 4.85
CA LEU A 32 0.19 -0.36 5.74
C LEU A 32 0.40 -1.83 5.39
N ALA A 33 0.49 -2.18 4.10
CA ALA A 33 0.78 -3.56 3.70
C ALA A 33 2.14 -4.02 4.24
N GLY A 34 3.20 -3.26 3.99
CA GLY A 34 4.53 -3.59 4.50
C GLY A 34 4.63 -3.55 6.03
N LEU A 35 3.92 -2.64 6.70
CA LEU A 35 3.87 -2.59 8.17
C LEU A 35 3.13 -3.79 8.78
N ILE A 36 2.00 -4.21 8.18
CA ILE A 36 1.28 -5.39 8.64
C ILE A 36 2.13 -6.63 8.41
N ASP A 37 2.80 -6.70 7.25
CA ASP A 37 3.65 -7.82 6.89
C ASP A 37 4.79 -8.03 7.90
N ILE A 38 5.55 -6.97 8.18
CA ILE A 38 6.65 -7.05 9.14
C ILE A 38 6.16 -7.34 10.58
N ILE A 39 5.02 -6.78 11.00
CA ILE A 39 4.53 -7.01 12.38
C ILE A 39 3.96 -8.42 12.52
N ILE A 40 3.09 -8.82 11.59
CA ILE A 40 2.34 -10.08 11.70
C ILE A 40 3.21 -11.25 11.29
N PHE A 41 3.80 -11.23 10.09
CA PHE A 41 4.48 -12.40 9.53
C PHE A 41 5.94 -12.50 9.95
N HIS A 42 6.67 -11.40 10.02
CA HIS A 42 8.09 -11.44 10.41
C HIS A 42 8.28 -11.45 11.94
N ALA A 43 7.55 -10.62 12.68
CA ALA A 43 7.79 -10.48 14.14
C ALA A 43 6.95 -11.41 15.01
N ILE A 44 5.63 -11.46 14.81
CA ILE A 44 4.72 -12.25 15.65
C ILE A 44 4.74 -13.72 15.26
N LEU A 45 4.45 -14.01 13.99
CA LEU A 45 4.33 -15.37 13.49
C LEU A 45 5.68 -15.98 13.11
N GLN A 46 6.65 -15.13 12.76
CA GLN A 46 8.00 -15.53 12.34
C GLN A 46 7.96 -16.58 11.23
N TRP A 47 7.02 -16.43 10.30
CA TRP A 47 6.85 -17.38 9.19
C TRP A 47 7.94 -17.25 8.14
N HIS A 48 8.47 -16.04 7.99
CA HIS A 48 9.57 -15.69 7.11
C HIS A 48 10.26 -14.41 7.58
N HIS A 49 11.46 -14.17 7.05
CA HIS A 49 12.15 -12.89 7.14
C HIS A 49 12.44 -12.38 5.73
N THR A 50 12.82 -11.11 5.60
CA THR A 50 13.07 -10.46 4.30
C THR A 50 14.03 -11.24 3.39
N SER A 51 14.94 -12.03 3.97
CA SER A 51 15.94 -12.81 3.23
C SER A 51 16.07 -14.24 3.74
N SER A 52 15.05 -14.80 4.38
CA SER A 52 15.16 -16.09 5.08
C SER A 52 15.43 -17.30 4.17
N ASN A 53 15.10 -17.21 2.88
CA ASN A 53 15.40 -18.27 1.92
C ASN A 53 16.84 -18.21 1.37
N ILE A 54 17.50 -17.05 1.48
CA ILE A 54 18.90 -16.86 1.06
C ILE A 54 19.84 -16.98 2.28
N ILE A 55 19.46 -16.36 3.39
CA ILE A 55 20.17 -16.35 4.66
C ILE A 55 19.33 -17.15 5.64
N ILE A 56 19.54 -18.46 5.66
CA ILE A 56 18.74 -19.38 6.49
C ILE A 56 18.96 -19.02 7.97
N PRO A 57 17.92 -18.66 8.75
CA PRO A 57 18.04 -18.19 10.12
C PRO A 57 18.23 -19.35 11.13
N ASN A 58 19.22 -20.22 10.91
CA ASN A 58 19.51 -21.39 11.76
C ASN A 58 20.63 -21.14 12.79
N THR A 59 21.30 -19.99 12.72
CA THR A 59 22.26 -19.51 13.72
C THR A 59 21.88 -18.11 14.24
N ILE A 60 22.46 -17.70 15.37
CA ILE A 60 22.24 -16.35 15.92
C ILE A 60 22.74 -15.27 14.94
N GLU A 61 23.86 -15.49 14.28
CA GLU A 61 24.43 -14.54 13.31
C GLU A 61 23.52 -14.37 12.09
N SER A 62 23.08 -15.47 11.48
CA SER A 62 22.14 -15.43 10.35
C SER A 62 20.79 -14.81 10.73
N LEU A 63 20.33 -15.03 11.96
CA LEU A 63 19.11 -14.41 12.47
C LEU A 63 19.28 -12.90 12.63
N GLN A 64 20.42 -12.45 13.18
CA GLN A 64 20.73 -11.02 13.31
C GLN A 64 20.77 -10.31 11.95
N MET A 65 21.32 -10.94 10.91
CA MET A 65 21.29 -10.40 9.55
C MET A 65 19.86 -10.25 9.01
N ASN A 66 19.02 -11.27 9.19
CA ASN A 66 17.61 -11.20 8.81
C ASN A 66 16.86 -10.08 9.56
N LEU A 67 17.12 -9.92 10.87
CA LEU A 67 16.53 -8.83 11.66
C LEU A 67 16.97 -7.44 11.18
N VAL A 68 18.20 -7.29 10.68
CA VAL A 68 18.66 -6.03 10.06
C VAL A 68 17.90 -5.76 8.77
N HIS A 69 17.70 -6.78 7.93
CA HIS A 69 16.94 -6.65 6.68
C HIS A 69 15.47 -6.32 6.96
N ASP A 70 14.86 -6.98 7.94
CA ASP A 70 13.51 -6.70 8.44
C ASP A 70 13.40 -5.27 8.98
N GLY A 71 14.40 -4.81 9.73
CA GLY A 71 14.47 -3.44 10.22
C GLY A 71 14.55 -2.40 9.09
N ALA A 72 15.29 -2.71 8.02
CA ALA A 72 15.36 -1.86 6.84
C ALA A 72 14.01 -1.82 6.09
N PHE A 73 13.34 -2.97 5.96
CA PHE A 73 12.00 -3.05 5.37
C PHE A 73 10.94 -2.30 6.20
N LEU A 74 11.00 -2.40 7.53
CA LEU A 74 10.19 -1.61 8.45
C LEU A 74 10.41 -0.11 8.24
N ALA A 75 11.67 0.34 8.20
CA ALA A 75 12.01 1.74 8.00
C ALA A 75 11.48 2.27 6.65
N PHE A 76 11.63 1.49 5.59
CA PHE A 76 11.08 1.82 4.27
C PHE A 76 9.55 1.95 4.32
N SER A 77 8.85 0.96 4.86
CA SER A 77 7.38 0.96 4.98
C SER A 77 6.87 2.13 5.82
N LEU A 78 7.60 2.49 6.89
CA LEU A 78 7.30 3.65 7.72
C LEU A 78 7.47 4.96 6.95
N ILE A 79 8.56 5.12 6.19
CA ILE A 79 8.78 6.32 5.36
C ILE A 79 7.66 6.50 4.34
N ILE A 80 7.26 5.43 3.66
CA ILE A 80 6.16 5.45 2.70
C ILE A 80 4.84 5.84 3.38
N THR A 81 4.56 5.28 4.55
CA THR A 81 3.37 5.62 5.35
C THR A 81 3.36 7.10 5.75
N ILE A 82 4.48 7.60 6.28
CA ILE A 82 4.63 9.01 6.67
C ILE A 82 4.45 9.93 5.46
N ALA A 83 5.05 9.60 4.31
CA ALA A 83 4.88 10.37 3.08
C ALA A 83 3.40 10.43 2.66
N GLY A 84 2.69 9.30 2.74
CA GLY A 84 1.24 9.23 2.51
C GLY A 84 0.45 10.14 3.46
N ILE A 85 0.76 10.13 4.76
CA ILE A 85 0.12 10.99 5.78
C ILE A 85 0.41 12.46 5.51
N ILE A 86 1.65 12.83 5.16
CA ILE A 86 2.01 14.22 4.82
C ILE A 86 1.23 14.70 3.59
N LEU A 87 1.12 13.89 2.55
CA LEU A 87 0.31 14.22 1.37
C LEU A 87 -1.17 14.35 1.72
N LEU A 88 -1.68 13.49 2.61
CA LEU A 88 -3.06 13.56 3.09
C LEU A 88 -3.32 14.86 3.84
N TRP A 89 -2.43 15.23 4.77
CA TRP A 89 -2.49 16.47 5.53
C TRP A 89 -2.52 17.68 4.60
N ASN A 90 -1.58 17.74 3.65
CA ASN A 90 -1.49 18.81 2.66
C ASN A 90 -2.73 18.90 1.77
N ALA A 91 -3.32 17.75 1.40
CA ALA A 91 -4.55 17.70 0.62
C ALA A 91 -5.80 18.13 1.43
N SER A 92 -5.79 17.93 2.75
CA SER A 92 -6.87 18.31 3.66
C SER A 92 -6.83 19.78 4.06
N SER A 93 -5.64 20.40 4.14
CA SER A 93 -5.49 21.82 4.50
C SER A 93 -5.81 22.79 3.35
N SER A 94 -6.03 22.30 2.12
CA SER A 94 -6.45 23.14 1.01
C SER A 94 -7.94 23.48 1.14
N ASN A 95 -8.29 24.78 1.18
CA ASN A 95 -9.67 25.28 1.30
C ASN A 95 -10.64 24.82 0.18
N ASN A 96 -10.14 24.14 -0.84
CA ASN A 96 -10.97 23.48 -1.84
C ASN A 96 -11.45 22.13 -1.29
N LYS A 97 -12.76 22.03 -1.01
CA LYS A 97 -13.45 20.78 -0.62
C LYS A 97 -13.15 19.68 -1.65
N ASN A 98 -12.11 18.89 -1.35
CA ASN A 98 -11.59 17.87 -2.22
C ASN A 98 -12.61 16.72 -2.31
N SER A 99 -13.17 16.44 -3.49
CA SER A 99 -14.27 15.46 -3.62
C SER A 99 -13.87 14.04 -3.22
N LEU A 100 -12.57 13.73 -3.28
CA LEU A 100 -12.02 12.44 -2.86
C LEU A 100 -12.03 12.24 -1.34
N LEU A 101 -11.61 13.24 -0.56
CA LEU A 101 -11.69 13.20 0.90
C LEU A 101 -13.15 13.25 1.38
N SER A 102 -14.01 13.93 0.63
CA SER A 102 -15.44 13.93 0.88
C SER A 102 -16.09 12.56 0.61
N ASN A 103 -15.49 11.74 -0.25
CA ASN A 103 -15.96 10.40 -0.60
C ASN A 103 -15.11 9.32 0.07
N LYS A 104 -15.45 9.02 1.33
CA LYS A 104 -14.79 8.01 2.15
C LYS A 104 -14.65 6.65 1.46
N ARG A 105 -15.62 6.25 0.62
CA ARG A 105 -15.57 4.98 -0.12
C ARG A 105 -14.46 5.00 -1.17
N SER A 106 -14.35 6.07 -1.95
CA SER A 106 -13.29 6.20 -2.95
C SER A 106 -11.90 6.28 -2.30
N PHE A 107 -11.79 7.00 -1.17
CA PHE A 107 -10.54 7.07 -0.41
C PHE A 107 -10.10 5.69 0.11
N MET A 108 -11.01 4.94 0.75
CA MET A 108 -10.75 3.56 1.18
C MET A 108 -10.41 2.66 -0.01
N GLY A 109 -11.11 2.83 -1.13
CA GLY A 109 -10.83 2.11 -2.37
C GLY A 109 -9.37 2.27 -2.81
N PHE A 110 -8.83 3.49 -2.79
CA PHE A 110 -7.43 3.73 -3.12
C PHE A 110 -6.43 3.17 -2.09
N ILE A 111 -6.76 3.15 -0.81
CA ILE A 111 -5.95 2.45 0.21
C ILE A 111 -5.87 0.96 -0.13
N LEU A 112 -7.01 0.31 -0.40
CA LEU A 112 -7.03 -1.12 -0.75
C LEU A 112 -6.28 -1.40 -2.06
N ILE A 113 -6.33 -0.48 -3.04
CA ILE A 113 -5.53 -0.58 -4.26
C ILE A 113 -4.03 -0.54 -3.96
N GLY A 114 -3.59 0.41 -3.12
CA GLY A 114 -2.19 0.47 -2.69
C GLY A 114 -1.76 -0.79 -1.93
N PHE A 115 -2.61 -1.26 -1.01
CA PHE A 115 -2.36 -2.44 -0.20
C PHE A 115 -2.22 -3.72 -1.04
N GLY A 116 -3.23 -4.00 -1.88
CA GLY A 116 -3.22 -5.17 -2.74
C GLY A 116 -2.13 -5.08 -3.82
N GLY A 117 -1.88 -3.89 -4.35
CA GLY A 117 -0.81 -3.66 -5.33
C GLY A 117 0.57 -3.95 -4.75
N PHE A 118 0.82 -3.56 -3.50
CA PHE A 118 2.05 -3.91 -2.79
C PHE A 118 2.21 -5.43 -2.68
N ASN A 119 1.22 -6.14 -2.15
CA ASN A 119 1.30 -7.60 -1.97
C ASN A 119 1.48 -8.36 -3.29
N VAL A 120 0.89 -7.88 -4.40
CA VAL A 120 1.12 -8.50 -5.72
C VAL A 120 2.56 -8.29 -6.19
N ILE A 121 3.08 -7.07 -6.08
CA ILE A 121 4.45 -6.76 -6.53
C ILE A 121 5.46 -7.51 -5.67
N GLU A 122 5.29 -7.44 -4.35
CA GLU A 122 6.11 -8.12 -3.35
C GLU A 122 6.09 -9.64 -3.60
N GLY A 123 4.92 -10.28 -3.63
CA GLY A 123 4.83 -11.72 -3.81
C GLY A 123 5.34 -12.22 -5.17
N ILE A 124 5.15 -11.45 -6.26
CA ILE A 124 5.72 -11.82 -7.56
C ILE A 124 7.24 -11.68 -7.55
N ILE A 125 7.75 -10.54 -7.06
CA ILE A 125 9.19 -10.26 -7.14
C ILE A 125 9.95 -11.11 -6.14
N ASN A 126 9.55 -11.13 -4.87
CA ASN A 126 10.32 -11.77 -3.81
C ASN A 126 10.03 -13.25 -3.65
N HIS A 127 8.77 -13.72 -3.81
CA HIS A 127 8.48 -15.14 -3.62
C HIS A 127 8.70 -15.96 -4.90
N HIS A 128 8.46 -15.38 -6.07
CA HIS A 128 8.48 -16.13 -7.34
C HIS A 128 9.68 -15.82 -8.24
N LEU A 129 10.12 -14.56 -8.34
CA LEU A 129 11.21 -14.19 -9.26
C LEU A 129 12.58 -14.26 -8.61
N LEU A 130 12.71 -13.68 -7.41
CA LEU A 130 13.97 -13.60 -6.68
C LEU A 130 14.11 -14.69 -5.61
N GLU A 131 13.01 -15.35 -5.26
CA GLU A 131 12.94 -16.38 -4.20
C GLU A 131 13.67 -15.93 -2.91
N MET A 132 13.54 -14.66 -2.54
CA MET A 132 14.20 -14.05 -1.37
C MET A 132 13.69 -14.67 -0.07
N HIS A 133 12.40 -14.98 -0.04
CA HIS A 133 11.67 -15.64 1.03
C HIS A 133 10.36 -16.20 0.47
N HIS A 134 9.77 -17.15 1.19
CA HIS A 134 8.41 -17.64 0.92
C HIS A 134 7.46 -17.17 2.03
N VAL A 135 6.15 -17.24 1.81
CA VAL A 135 5.17 -16.83 2.85
C VAL A 135 5.33 -17.67 4.12
N ILE A 136 5.66 -18.95 3.95
CA ILE A 136 6.09 -19.84 5.02
C ILE A 136 7.31 -20.61 4.50
N ASP A 137 8.40 -20.60 5.26
CA ASP A 137 9.62 -21.33 4.90
C ASP A 137 9.46 -22.85 5.15
N VAL A 138 8.74 -23.52 4.25
CA VAL A 138 8.52 -24.97 4.21
C VAL A 138 8.94 -25.58 2.87
N ALA A 139 9.13 -26.91 2.83
CA ALA A 139 9.59 -27.62 1.64
C ALA A 139 8.70 -27.47 0.38
N ASN A 140 7.42 -27.12 0.54
CA ASN A 140 6.51 -26.83 -0.59
C ASN A 140 5.65 -25.60 -0.26
N PRO A 141 6.16 -24.38 -0.53
CA PRO A 141 5.51 -23.13 -0.13
C PRO A 141 4.45 -22.65 -1.13
N LEU A 142 4.40 -23.23 -2.33
CA LEU A 142 3.65 -22.73 -3.49
C LEU A 142 2.18 -22.44 -3.16
N ALA A 143 1.51 -23.32 -2.40
CA ALA A 143 0.11 -23.11 -2.01
C ALA A 143 -0.08 -21.87 -1.12
N PHE A 144 0.88 -21.57 -0.24
CA PHE A 144 0.85 -20.40 0.63
C PHE A 144 1.16 -19.13 -0.16
N ASP A 145 2.14 -19.17 -1.06
CA ASP A 145 2.51 -18.03 -1.91
C ASP A 145 1.36 -17.64 -2.86
N ILE A 146 0.67 -18.63 -3.47
CA ILE A 146 -0.54 -18.37 -4.25
C ILE A 146 -1.67 -17.82 -3.37
N THR A 147 -1.87 -18.38 -2.18
CA THR A 147 -2.91 -17.90 -1.25
C THR A 147 -2.67 -16.44 -0.87
N PHE A 148 -1.42 -16.06 -0.62
CA PHE A 148 -1.02 -14.69 -0.36
C PHE A 148 -1.30 -13.77 -1.55
N LEU A 149 -0.90 -14.16 -2.78
CA LEU A 149 -1.19 -13.38 -3.99
C LEU A 149 -2.68 -13.19 -4.23
N VAL A 150 -3.49 -14.23 -4.04
CA VAL A 150 -4.93 -14.18 -4.27
C VAL A 150 -5.65 -13.40 -3.18
N VAL A 151 -5.39 -13.71 -1.90
CA VAL A 151 -6.13 -13.14 -0.77
C VAL A 151 -5.56 -11.78 -0.39
N GLY A 152 -4.24 -11.65 -0.22
CA GLY A 152 -3.57 -10.41 0.15
C GLY A 152 -3.45 -9.42 -1.00
N GLY A 153 -3.27 -9.91 -2.23
CA GLY A 153 -3.14 -9.08 -3.42
C GLY A 153 -4.47 -8.83 -4.14
N LEU A 154 -4.96 -9.86 -4.83
CA LEU A 154 -6.07 -9.74 -5.78
C LEU A 154 -7.40 -9.36 -5.11
N ALA A 155 -7.74 -9.95 -3.96
CA ALA A 155 -9.00 -9.65 -3.27
C ALA A 155 -9.07 -8.18 -2.82
N PHE A 156 -7.95 -7.61 -2.35
CA PHE A 156 -7.85 -6.20 -1.99
C PHE A 156 -7.96 -5.29 -3.23
N LEU A 157 -7.29 -5.64 -4.34
CA LEU A 157 -7.40 -4.91 -5.61
C LEU A 157 -8.84 -4.88 -6.15
N VAL A 158 -9.52 -6.03 -6.13
CA VAL A 158 -10.91 -6.17 -6.57
C VAL A 158 -11.84 -5.36 -5.67
N THR A 159 -11.71 -5.51 -4.35
CA THR A 159 -12.53 -4.77 -3.38
C THR A 159 -12.32 -3.26 -3.51
N GLY A 160 -11.07 -2.82 -3.64
CA GLY A 160 -10.73 -1.42 -3.88
C GLY A 160 -11.38 -0.88 -5.17
N SER A 161 -11.32 -1.66 -6.25
CA SER A 161 -11.94 -1.32 -7.54
C SER A 161 -13.47 -1.21 -7.45
N ILE A 162 -14.13 -2.08 -6.67
CA ILE A 162 -15.57 -2.03 -6.44
C ILE A 162 -15.96 -0.76 -5.67
N LEU A 163 -15.20 -0.40 -4.63
CA LEU A 163 -15.43 0.82 -3.86
C LEU A 163 -15.30 2.09 -4.70
N LEU A 164 -14.31 2.12 -5.61
CA LEU A 164 -14.10 3.23 -6.53
C LEU A 164 -15.26 3.40 -7.53
N ARG A 165 -15.87 2.30 -7.98
CA ARG A 165 -17.04 2.33 -8.88
C ARG A 165 -18.31 2.81 -8.17
N SER A 166 -18.47 2.42 -6.90
CA SER A 166 -19.64 2.72 -6.07
C SER A 166 -19.65 4.15 -5.51
N GLY A 167 -18.55 4.89 -5.70
CA GLY A 167 -18.38 6.27 -5.24
C GLY A 167 -18.83 7.35 -6.24
N LYS A 168 -19.23 7.00 -7.47
CA LYS A 168 -19.74 7.99 -8.43
C LYS A 168 -21.12 8.48 -7.96
N PRO A 169 -21.39 9.80 -7.90
CA PRO A 169 -22.74 10.29 -7.62
C PRO A 169 -23.69 9.72 -8.67
N GLN A 170 -24.76 9.06 -8.24
CA GLN A 170 -25.86 8.76 -9.14
C GLN A 170 -26.43 10.11 -9.58
N LEU A 171 -26.28 10.44 -10.86
CA LEU A 171 -27.06 11.52 -11.46
C LEU A 171 -28.51 11.07 -11.34
N LYS A 172 -29.26 11.67 -10.40
CA LYS A 172 -30.72 11.54 -10.39
C LYS A 172 -31.22 12.09 -11.72
N SER A 173 -31.75 11.21 -12.57
CA SER A 173 -32.58 11.56 -13.72
C SER A 173 -33.90 12.16 -13.27
#